data_AF-A0AAI8MPA8-F1
#
_entry.id   AF-A0AAI8MPA8-F1
#
_cell.length_a   1.000
_cell.length_b   1.000
_cell.length_c   1.000
_cell.angle_alpha   90.00
_cell.angle_beta   90.00
_cell.angle_gamma   90.00
#
_symmetry.space_group_name_H-M   'P 1'
#
loop_
_entity.id
_entity.type
_entity.pdbx_description
1 polymer ?
#
loop_
_entity_poly.entity_id
_entity_poly.type
_entity_poly.pdbx_seq_one_letter_code
_entity_poly.pdbx_strand_id
1 'polypeptide(L)'
;MDKLNMDILKELNSSYGREWLTFSEKGLALHYKGALKGFIEENNIVSKVDFDKRFGDFRDEVLIKNGLDELLYCGDNDMLHPYNFGLTNAPVFGIGGVLGVEDMPVKYAFLFFNRYQVVDWLEELVKSGEVTFETFVDNTKAYEASLAE
;
A
#
# COMPACT_ATOMS: atom_id res chain seq x y z
N MET A 1 7.51 2.11 14.84
CA MET A 1 6.40 2.53 13.97
C MET A 1 6.20 4.00 14.19
N ASP A 2 6.20 4.76 13.12
CA ASP A 2 6.03 6.19 13.16
C ASP A 2 4.56 6.55 13.35
N LYS A 3 4.31 7.77 13.82
CA LYS A 3 2.95 8.29 13.90
C LYS A 3 2.74 9.29 12.78
N LEU A 4 1.63 9.14 12.08
CA LEU A 4 1.17 10.13 11.12
C LEU A 4 0.92 11.44 11.86
N ASN A 5 1.66 12.48 11.46
CA ASN A 5 1.42 13.83 11.94
C ASN A 5 0.42 14.54 11.03
N MET A 6 -0.09 15.69 11.49
CA MET A 6 -1.12 16.44 10.76
C MET A 6 -0.65 16.96 9.40
N ASP A 7 0.64 17.22 9.21
CA ASP A 7 1.16 17.75 7.96
C ASP A 7 1.26 16.64 6.91
N ILE A 8 1.76 15.46 7.30
CA ILE A 8 1.77 14.25 6.46
C ILE A 8 0.34 13.84 6.12
N LEU A 9 -0.61 13.87 7.07
CA LEU A 9 -2.01 13.54 6.79
C LEU A 9 -2.65 14.50 5.76
N LYS A 10 -2.34 15.79 5.85
CA LYS A 10 -2.82 16.78 4.87
C LYS A 10 -2.20 16.55 3.50
N GLU A 11 -0.89 16.30 3.44
CA GLU A 11 -0.20 15.95 2.19
C GLU A 11 -0.83 14.72 1.55
N LEU A 12 -0.99 13.65 2.32
CA LEU A 12 -1.48 12.37 1.83
C LEU A 12 -2.91 12.44 1.32
N ASN A 13 -3.82 13.05 2.10
CA ASN A 13 -5.21 13.19 1.68
C ASN A 13 -5.40 14.18 0.53
N SER A 14 -4.55 15.22 0.41
CA SER A 14 -4.66 16.18 -0.70
C SER A 14 -4.13 15.63 -2.03
N SER A 15 -3.06 14.84 -1.98
CA SER A 15 -2.39 14.31 -3.19
C SER A 15 -2.96 12.96 -3.61
N TYR A 16 -3.12 12.05 -2.64
CA TYR A 16 -3.48 10.65 -2.89
C TYR A 16 -4.89 10.28 -2.45
N GLY A 17 -5.56 11.12 -1.66
CA GLY A 17 -6.92 10.86 -1.24
C GLY A 17 -7.84 10.61 -2.43
N ARG A 18 -8.62 9.53 -2.37
CA ARG A 18 -9.66 9.16 -3.34
C ARG A 18 -10.92 8.80 -2.58
N GLU A 19 -12.03 8.64 -3.30
CA GLU A 19 -13.25 8.13 -2.67
C GLU A 19 -13.01 6.81 -1.93
N TRP A 20 -12.17 5.92 -2.48
CA TRP A 20 -11.89 4.58 -1.97
C TRP A 20 -10.59 4.49 -1.15
N LEU A 21 -9.81 5.56 -1.03
CA LEU A 21 -8.51 5.59 -0.35
C LEU A 21 -8.41 6.83 0.55
N THR A 22 -8.29 6.62 1.85
CA THR A 22 -8.21 7.72 2.83
C THR A 22 -7.10 7.49 3.82
N PHE A 23 -6.53 8.57 4.35
CA PHE A 23 -5.48 8.51 5.36
C PHE A 23 -5.99 9.14 6.66
N SER A 24 -5.76 8.46 7.78
CA SER A 24 -6.12 8.92 9.12
C SER A 24 -5.01 8.61 10.11
N GLU A 25 -5.11 9.08 11.35
CA GLU A 25 -4.16 8.71 12.42
C GLU A 25 -4.03 7.19 12.63
N LYS A 26 -5.02 6.40 12.16
CA LYS A 26 -4.98 4.93 12.23
C LYS A 26 -4.16 4.29 11.10
N GLY A 27 -3.79 5.03 10.05
CA GLY A 27 -3.11 4.50 8.87
C GLY A 27 -3.84 4.78 7.56
N LEU A 28 -3.52 3.99 6.55
CA LEU A 28 -4.14 4.01 5.21
C LEU A 28 -5.37 3.10 5.22
N ALA A 29 -6.54 3.64 4.89
CA ALA A 29 -7.77 2.87 4.80
C ALA A 29 -8.23 2.74 3.34
N LEU A 30 -8.53 1.50 2.94
CA LEU A 30 -9.20 1.17 1.68
C LEU A 30 -10.69 0.95 1.95
N HIS A 31 -11.54 1.47 1.07
CA HIS A 31 -12.99 1.36 1.16
C HIS A 31 -13.52 0.60 -0.05
N TYR A 32 -14.38 -0.40 0.17
CA TYR A 32 -14.96 -1.23 -0.89
C TYR A 32 -16.08 -0.48 -1.64
N LYS A 33 -15.69 0.55 -2.40
CA LYS A 33 -16.58 1.40 -3.19
C LYS A 33 -15.83 1.99 -4.39
N GLY A 34 -16.58 2.66 -5.27
CA GLY A 34 -15.98 3.39 -6.38
C GLY A 34 -15.17 2.52 -7.33
N ALA A 35 -14.06 3.08 -7.83
CA ALA A 35 -13.16 2.38 -8.75
C ALA A 35 -12.54 1.09 -8.16
N LEU A 36 -12.24 1.04 -6.85
CA LEU A 36 -11.68 -0.16 -6.21
C LEU A 36 -12.68 -1.32 -6.23
N LYS A 37 -13.95 -1.04 -5.92
CA LYS A 37 -15.01 -2.04 -5.99
C LYS A 37 -15.19 -2.56 -7.43
N GLY A 38 -15.28 -1.65 -8.40
CA GLY A 38 -15.39 -2.02 -9.82
C GLY A 38 -14.23 -2.91 -10.27
N PHE A 39 -13.00 -2.57 -9.89
CA PHE A 39 -11.81 -3.37 -10.18
C PHE A 39 -11.87 -4.78 -9.59
N ILE A 40 -12.27 -4.91 -8.31
CA ILE A 40 -12.38 -6.22 -7.62
C ILE A 40 -13.46 -7.10 -8.29
N GLU A 41 -14.61 -6.52 -8.64
CA GLU A 41 -15.73 -7.22 -9.27
C GLU A 41 -15.41 -7.63 -10.72
N GLU A 42 -14.85 -6.71 -11.51
CA GLU A 42 -14.41 -6.97 -12.90
C GLU A 42 -13.40 -8.12 -12.98
N ASN A 43 -12.52 -8.22 -11.98
CA ASN A 43 -11.49 -9.24 -11.92
C ASN A 43 -11.90 -10.47 -11.10
N ASN A 44 -13.11 -10.53 -10.54
CA ASN A 44 -13.56 -11.64 -9.69
C ASN A 44 -12.54 -11.99 -8.60
N ILE A 45 -12.03 -10.97 -7.90
CA ILE A 45 -11.06 -11.13 -6.81
C ILE A 45 -11.84 -11.40 -5.52
N VAL A 46 -11.65 -12.56 -4.91
CA VAL A 46 -12.38 -12.95 -3.69
C VAL A 46 -11.47 -13.19 -2.48
N SER A 47 -10.15 -13.20 -2.68
CA SER A 47 -9.13 -13.39 -1.65
C SER A 47 -7.81 -12.71 -2.02
N LYS A 48 -6.91 -12.55 -1.05
CA LYS A 48 -5.50 -12.16 -1.25
C LYS A 48 -4.82 -13.08 -2.25
N VAL A 49 -5.05 -14.38 -2.17
CA VAL A 49 -4.45 -15.36 -3.08
C VAL A 49 -4.87 -15.11 -4.53
N ASP A 50 -6.13 -14.73 -4.78
CA ASP A 50 -6.60 -14.43 -6.13
C ASP A 50 -6.01 -13.11 -6.66
N PHE A 51 -5.86 -12.13 -5.78
CA PHE A 51 -5.20 -10.87 -6.11
C PHE A 51 -3.74 -11.11 -6.46
N ASP A 52 -2.99 -11.82 -5.61
CA ASP A 52 -1.57 -12.11 -5.82
C ASP A 52 -1.33 -12.98 -7.07
N LYS A 53 -2.23 -13.92 -7.38
CA LYS A 53 -2.09 -14.73 -8.61
C LYS A 53 -2.20 -13.91 -9.88
N ARG A 54 -2.90 -12.77 -9.84
CA ARG A 54 -3.18 -11.94 -11.01
C ARG A 54 -2.33 -10.68 -11.07
N PHE A 55 -1.93 -10.16 -9.91
CA PHE A 55 -1.30 -8.85 -9.71
C PHE A 55 -0.12 -8.92 -8.71
N GLY A 56 0.31 -10.12 -8.32
CA GLY A 56 1.36 -10.34 -7.33
C GLY A 56 2.78 -10.37 -7.91
N ASP A 57 2.93 -10.35 -9.23
CA ASP A 57 4.22 -10.06 -9.87
C ASP A 57 4.49 -8.55 -9.77
N PHE A 58 5.07 -8.14 -8.65
CA PHE A 58 5.84 -6.90 -8.42
C PHE A 58 5.40 -5.60 -9.14
N ARG A 59 4.88 -4.66 -8.33
CA ARG A 59 4.65 -3.22 -8.65
C ARG A 59 3.67 -2.95 -9.78
N ASP A 60 2.50 -3.54 -9.69
CA ASP A 60 1.44 -3.13 -10.59
C ASP A 60 0.79 -1.83 -10.07
N GLU A 61 0.55 -0.88 -10.99
CA GLU A 61 -0.39 0.22 -10.83
C GLU A 61 -1.85 -0.31 -10.86
N VAL A 62 -2.12 -1.33 -10.05
CA VAL A 62 -3.35 -2.14 -10.16
C VAL A 62 -4.60 -1.30 -9.94
N LEU A 63 -4.52 -0.36 -8.99
CA LEU A 63 -5.69 0.34 -8.46
C LEU A 63 -5.92 1.72 -9.10
N ILE A 64 -5.02 2.18 -9.98
CA ILE A 64 -5.09 3.53 -10.56
C ILE A 64 -4.88 3.44 -12.08
N LYS A 65 -5.98 3.25 -12.82
CA LYS A 65 -6.00 3.13 -14.29
C LYS A 65 -5.48 4.37 -15.06
N ASN A 66 -5.10 5.45 -14.38
CA ASN A 66 -4.71 6.74 -14.96
C ASN A 66 -3.39 7.30 -14.38
N GLY A 67 -2.36 6.45 -14.29
CA GLY A 67 -0.95 6.84 -14.33
C GLY A 67 -0.57 8.14 -13.59
N LEU A 68 -0.44 8.03 -12.27
CA LEU A 68 0.50 8.86 -11.52
C LEU A 68 1.28 7.89 -10.63
N ASP A 69 2.58 7.85 -10.88
CA ASP A 69 3.63 6.90 -10.43
C ASP A 69 3.82 6.77 -8.90
N GLU A 70 2.78 6.98 -8.10
CA GLU A 70 2.97 7.41 -6.71
C GLU A 70 2.30 6.51 -5.66
N LEU A 71 1.56 5.47 -6.06
CA LEU A 71 1.06 4.44 -5.13
C LEU A 71 1.36 3.05 -5.67
N LEU A 72 2.28 2.35 -5.01
CA LEU A 72 2.69 1.00 -5.35
C LEU A 72 2.18 0.01 -4.33
N TYR A 73 1.81 -1.18 -4.79
CA TYR A 73 1.42 -2.30 -3.94
C TYR A 73 2.40 -3.46 -4.08
N CYS A 74 2.68 -4.12 -2.96
CA CYS A 74 3.40 -5.39 -2.93
C CYS A 74 2.70 -6.34 -1.93
N GLY A 75 2.16 -7.44 -2.46
CA GLY A 75 1.42 -8.44 -1.68
C GLY A 75 2.29 -9.41 -0.89
N ASP A 76 3.57 -9.53 -1.27
CA ASP A 76 4.59 -10.32 -0.57
C ASP A 76 5.93 -9.57 -0.59
N ASN A 77 6.25 -8.92 0.52
CA ASN A 77 7.44 -8.07 0.59
C ASN A 77 8.75 -8.84 0.84
N ASP A 78 8.72 -10.17 1.01
CA ASP A 78 9.95 -10.98 1.04
C ASP A 78 10.71 -10.89 -0.29
N MET A 79 10.00 -10.61 -1.39
CA MET A 79 10.58 -10.40 -2.71
C MET A 79 11.22 -9.01 -2.89
N LEU A 80 10.99 -8.06 -1.97
CA LEU A 80 11.61 -6.72 -2.05
C LEU A 80 13.13 -6.78 -1.87
N HIS A 81 13.63 -7.77 -1.13
CA HIS A 81 15.05 -7.98 -0.89
C HIS A 81 15.40 -9.45 -1.08
N PRO A 82 15.55 -9.93 -2.34
CA PRO A 82 15.95 -11.31 -2.58
C PRO A 82 17.25 -11.58 -1.80
N TYR A 83 17.24 -12.66 -1.01
CA TYR A 83 18.35 -13.11 -0.15
C TYR A 83 18.54 -12.43 1.22
N ASN A 84 17.76 -11.39 1.57
CA ASN A 84 17.73 -10.89 2.95
C ASN A 84 16.57 -11.54 3.70
N PHE A 85 16.89 -12.38 4.67
CA PHE A 85 15.91 -13.01 5.55
C PHE A 85 15.19 -11.92 6.37
N GLY A 86 13.92 -11.68 6.07
CA GLY A 86 12.92 -11.16 7.00
C GLY A 86 12.77 -9.64 7.06
N LEU A 87 11.66 -9.16 6.52
CA LEU A 87 10.87 -8.18 7.26
C LEU A 87 9.49 -8.76 7.58
N THR A 88 8.73 -9.24 6.59
CA THR A 88 7.42 -9.89 6.79
C THR A 88 6.72 -10.17 5.45
N ASN A 89 5.96 -11.24 5.26
CA ASN A 89 5.07 -11.40 4.08
C ASN A 89 3.79 -10.53 4.12
N ALA A 90 3.78 -9.47 4.94
CA ALA A 90 2.68 -8.52 5.05
C ALA A 90 2.54 -7.67 3.78
N PRO A 91 1.30 -7.47 3.28
CA PRO A 91 1.01 -6.52 2.22
C PRO A 91 1.48 -5.11 2.57
N VAL A 92 2.12 -4.44 1.61
CA VAL A 92 2.63 -3.08 1.74
C VAL A 92 2.16 -2.17 0.60
N PHE A 93 1.78 -0.95 0.96
CA PHE A 93 1.61 0.16 0.05
C PHE A 93 2.79 1.13 0.20
N GLY A 94 3.44 1.50 -0.90
CA GLY A 94 4.49 2.50 -0.95
C GLY A 94 4.05 3.75 -1.69
N ILE A 95 4.45 4.93 -1.19
CA ILE A 95 4.08 6.23 -1.77
C ILE A 95 5.30 7.10 -2.02
N GLY A 96 5.31 7.80 -3.17
CA GLY A 96 6.34 8.78 -3.53
C GLY A 96 7.71 8.15 -3.71
N GLY A 97 7.83 7.15 -4.58
CA GLY A 97 9.05 6.40 -4.84
C GLY A 97 8.73 4.96 -5.27
N VAL A 98 9.74 4.09 -5.29
CA VAL A 98 9.62 2.73 -5.83
C VAL A 98 9.96 1.66 -4.81
N LEU A 99 8.99 0.80 -4.46
CA LEU A 99 9.16 -0.27 -3.45
C LEU A 99 10.29 -1.24 -3.84
N GLY A 100 11.35 -1.32 -3.04
CA GLY A 100 12.49 -2.21 -3.29
C GLY A 100 13.48 -1.70 -4.35
N VAL A 101 13.47 -0.40 -4.67
CA VAL A 101 14.59 0.26 -5.38
C VAL A 101 15.34 1.12 -4.37
N GLU A 102 16.64 0.85 -4.19
CA GLU A 102 17.48 1.60 -3.25
C GLU A 102 17.67 3.05 -3.67
N ASP A 103 17.86 3.30 -4.98
CA ASP A 103 18.08 4.65 -5.54
C ASP A 103 16.79 5.49 -5.64
N MET A 104 15.62 4.88 -5.45
CA MET A 104 14.32 5.55 -5.48
C MET A 104 13.46 5.08 -4.31
N PRO A 105 13.89 5.31 -3.05
CA PRO A 105 13.17 4.81 -1.90
C PRO A 105 11.78 5.44 -1.81
N VAL A 106 10.78 4.69 -1.37
CA VAL A 106 9.45 5.25 -1.10
C VAL A 106 9.53 6.26 0.04
N LYS A 107 8.88 7.42 -0.10
CA LYS A 107 8.76 8.43 0.96
C LYS A 107 7.94 7.91 2.15
N TYR A 108 6.85 7.21 1.88
CA TYR A 108 5.95 6.64 2.91
C TYR A 108 5.63 5.18 2.62
N ALA A 109 5.53 4.37 3.66
CA ALA A 109 5.03 3.00 3.54
C ALA A 109 3.94 2.69 4.57
N PHE A 110 2.95 1.92 4.13
CA PHE A 110 1.82 1.44 4.93
C PHE A 110 1.72 -0.08 4.85
N LEU A 111 1.76 -0.75 6.00
CA LEU A 111 1.75 -2.20 6.08
C LEU A 111 0.52 -2.69 6.85
N PHE A 112 -0.08 -3.76 6.35
CA PHE A 112 -1.05 -4.55 7.10
C PHE A 112 -0.25 -5.56 7.93
N PHE A 113 0.17 -5.21 9.15
CA PHE A 113 1.18 -6.00 9.89
C PHE A 113 0.63 -6.67 11.16
N ASN A 114 -0.28 -6.01 11.87
CA ASN A 114 -0.73 -6.48 13.18
C ASN A 114 -1.69 -7.67 13.08
N ARG A 115 -2.36 -7.86 11.93
CA ARG A 115 -3.38 -8.89 11.74
C ARG A 115 -3.16 -9.80 10.53
N TYR A 116 -2.11 -9.58 9.74
CA TYR A 116 -1.94 -10.29 8.46
C TYR A 116 -1.79 -11.80 8.60
N GLN A 117 -1.24 -12.27 9.74
CA GLN A 117 -1.04 -13.69 9.99
C GLN A 117 -2.37 -14.45 10.14
N VAL A 118 -3.47 -13.74 10.40
CA VAL A 118 -4.77 -14.33 10.75
C VAL A 118 -5.93 -13.78 9.91
N VAL A 119 -5.73 -12.67 9.20
CA VAL A 119 -6.76 -11.98 8.41
C VAL A 119 -6.28 -11.81 6.97
N ASP A 120 -7.11 -12.25 6.03
CA ASP A 120 -7.02 -11.85 4.63
C ASP A 120 -7.62 -10.43 4.49
N TRP A 121 -6.78 -9.47 4.14
CA TRP A 121 -7.17 -8.06 4.05
C TRP A 121 -8.21 -7.80 2.96
N LEU A 122 -8.22 -8.59 1.88
CA LEU A 122 -9.18 -8.48 0.79
C LEU A 122 -10.51 -9.06 1.18
N GLU A 123 -10.52 -10.22 1.84
CA GLU A 123 -11.76 -10.74 2.41
C GLU A 123 -12.37 -9.77 3.41
N GLU A 124 -11.55 -9.18 4.29
CA GLU A 124 -11.99 -8.17 5.26
C GLU A 124 -12.56 -6.93 4.56
N LEU A 125 -11.87 -6.41 3.54
CA LEU A 125 -12.33 -5.29 2.74
C LEU A 125 -13.71 -5.58 2.11
N VAL A 126 -13.89 -6.74 1.51
CA VAL A 126 -15.15 -7.12 0.85
C VAL A 126 -16.27 -7.36 1.86
N LYS A 127 -15.99 -8.00 3.00
CA LYS A 127 -16.99 -8.32 4.04
C LYS A 127 -17.41 -7.11 4.86
N SER A 128 -16.44 -6.32 5.31
CA SER A 128 -16.65 -5.20 6.25
C SER A 128 -16.83 -3.86 5.52
N GLY A 129 -16.46 -3.79 4.25
CA GLY A 129 -16.50 -2.58 3.44
C GLY A 129 -15.30 -1.64 3.63
N GLU A 130 -14.41 -1.94 4.57
CA GLU A 130 -13.21 -1.16 4.89
C GLU A 130 -12.12 -2.07 5.45
N VAL A 131 -10.86 -1.77 5.10
CA VAL A 131 -9.68 -2.33 5.79
C VAL A 131 -8.64 -1.23 5.98
N THR A 132 -7.92 -1.26 7.10
CA THR A 132 -6.87 -0.30 7.44
C THR A 132 -5.51 -0.98 7.49
N PHE A 133 -4.52 -0.38 6.84
CA PHE A 133 -3.10 -0.67 6.90
C PHE A 133 -2.48 0.24 7.97
N GLU A 134 -2.36 -0.31 9.17
CA GLU A 134 -2.12 0.46 10.39
C GLU A 134 -0.66 0.77 10.69
N THR A 135 0.26 0.05 10.07
CA THR A 135 1.69 0.24 10.31
C THR A 135 2.23 1.28 9.33
N PHE A 136 2.73 2.39 9.86
CA PHE A 136 3.30 3.49 9.08
C PHE A 136 4.82 3.59 9.27
N VAL A 137 5.52 3.85 8.17
CA VAL A 137 6.95 4.13 8.10
C VAL A 137 7.17 5.44 7.35
N ASP A 138 7.88 6.37 7.98
CA ASP A 138 8.31 7.64 7.39
C ASP A 138 9.76 7.57 6.93
N ASN A 139 9.94 7.53 5.61
CA ASN A 139 11.23 7.47 4.94
C ASN A 139 11.62 8.81 4.28
N THR A 140 10.99 9.92 4.69
CA THR A 140 11.17 11.25 4.05
C THR A 140 12.64 11.62 3.90
N LYS A 141 13.49 11.35 4.90
CA LYS A 141 14.93 11.66 4.82
C LYS A 141 15.66 10.90 3.71
N ALA A 142 15.37 9.61 3.54
CA ALA A 142 16.00 8.79 2.51
C ALA A 142 15.50 9.21 1.12
N TYR A 143 14.21 9.50 1.02
CA TYR A 143 13.60 10.04 -0.21
C TYR A 143 14.21 11.38 -0.60
N GLU A 144 14.26 12.36 0.29
CA GLU A 144 14.84 13.68 0.01
C GLU A 144 16.33 13.60 -0.35
N ALA A 145 17.09 12.69 0.27
CA ALA A 145 18.49 12.45 -0.09
C ALA A 145 18.63 11.92 -1.53
N SER A 146 17.76 11.00 -1.96
CA SER A 146 17.78 10.44 -3.33
C SER A 146 17.44 11.47 -4.42
N LEU A 147 16.75 12.56 -4.07
CA LEU A 147 16.44 13.65 -5.02
C LEU A 147 17.56 14.68 -5.18
N ALA A 148 18.56 14.66 -4.29
CA ALA A 148 19.67 15.61 -4.27
C ALA A 148 20.90 15.12 -5.05
N GLU A 149 20.90 13.87 -5.49
CA GLU A 149 21.94 13.23 -6.31
C GLU A 149 21.63 13.35 -7.81
#